data_AF-A0AAV5FQS6-F1
#
_entry.id   AF-A0AAV5FQS6-F1
#
_cell.length_a   1.000
_cell.length_b   1.000
_cell.length_c   1.000
_cell.angle_alpha   90.00
_cell.angle_beta   90.00
_cell.angle_gamma   90.00
#
_symmetry.space_group_name_H-M   'P 1'
#
loop_
_entity.id
_entity.type
_entity.pdbx_description
1 polymer ?
#
loop_
_entity_poly.entity_id
_entity_poly.type
_entity_poly.pdbx_seq_one_letter_code
_entity_poly.pdbx_strand_id
1 'polypeptide(L)'
;MRSNYKAWCSGFAPLCVGGDMESIAVQEFSRTLFNIRPDIALSVAQTIFQSDVRSLLPLVSVPCHIVQSTKDLAVPVVVSEYLHRHLGSDSIVEDEYDRTFSDAQGAFSTISRCAGASILR
;
A
#
# COMPACT_ATOMS: atom_id res chain seq x y z
N MET A 1 -9.50 -8.02 12.59
CA MET A 1 -10.49 -7.05 12.08
C MET A 1 -11.93 -7.41 12.44
N ARG A 2 -12.48 -8.56 11.99
CA ARG A 2 -13.90 -8.92 12.20
C ARG A 2 -14.33 -9.09 13.67
N SER A 3 -13.45 -9.65 14.50
CA SER A 3 -13.71 -9.89 15.93
C SER A 3 -13.37 -8.70 16.83
N ASN A 4 -12.34 -7.93 16.47
CA ASN A 4 -11.92 -6.75 17.21
C ASN A 4 -11.27 -5.76 16.23
N TYR A 5 -12.05 -4.77 15.79
CA TYR A 5 -11.57 -3.74 14.87
C TYR A 5 -10.55 -2.83 15.54
N LYS A 6 -10.80 -2.46 16.80
CA LYS A 6 -9.97 -1.51 17.53
C LYS A 6 -8.55 -2.05 17.71
N ALA A 7 -8.42 -3.28 18.21
CA ALA A 7 -7.13 -3.94 18.37
C ALA A 7 -6.42 -4.15 17.03
N TRP A 8 -7.19 -4.44 15.96
CA TRP A 8 -6.62 -4.55 14.62
C TRP A 8 -6.03 -3.22 14.14
N CYS A 9 -6.72 -2.10 14.31
CA CYS A 9 -6.18 -0.79 13.93
C CYS A 9 -4.89 -0.46 14.68
N SER A 10 -4.85 -0.68 16.01
CA SER A 10 -3.66 -0.44 16.83
C SER A 10 -2.46 -1.28 16.41
N GLY A 11 -2.67 -2.55 16.00
CA GLY A 11 -1.58 -3.40 15.52
C GLY A 11 -1.18 -3.15 14.07
N PHE A 12 -2.15 -2.80 13.20
CA PHE A 12 -1.94 -2.62 11.77
C PHE A 12 -1.28 -1.29 11.43
N ALA A 13 -1.63 -0.22 12.15
CA ALA A 13 -1.11 1.12 11.87
C ALA A 13 0.43 1.23 11.85
N PRO A 14 1.18 0.76 12.88
CA PRO A 14 2.64 0.84 12.86
C PRO A 14 3.27 -0.06 11.78
N LEU A 15 2.66 -1.20 11.46
CA LEU A 15 3.13 -2.12 10.41
C LEU A 15 3.01 -1.50 9.01
N CYS A 16 1.94 -0.76 8.75
CA CYS A 16 1.73 -0.09 7.48
C CYS A 16 2.54 1.19 7.33
N VAL A 17 2.71 1.94 8.42
CA VAL A 17 3.42 3.21 8.34
C VAL A 17 4.93 3.01 8.34
N GLY A 18 5.42 1.98 9.05
CA GLY A 18 6.85 1.74 9.23
C GLY A 18 7.46 2.69 10.27
N GLY A 19 7.02 2.59 11.53
CA GLY A 19 7.50 3.46 12.60
C GLY A 19 7.12 2.95 13.99
N ASP A 20 7.58 3.65 15.03
CA ASP A 20 7.14 3.40 16.39
C ASP A 20 5.69 3.88 16.61
N MET A 21 5.03 3.37 17.66
CA MET A 21 3.66 3.81 17.98
C MET A 21 3.57 5.28 18.41
N GLU A 22 4.70 5.87 18.80
CA GLU A 22 4.79 7.25 19.29
C GLU A 22 4.92 8.26 18.14
N SER A 23 5.28 7.81 16.94
CA SER A 23 5.35 8.62 15.73
C SER A 23 4.01 9.28 15.42
N ILE A 24 4.06 10.58 15.14
CA ILE A 24 2.91 11.39 14.72
C ILE A 24 2.21 10.75 13.52
N ALA A 25 2.97 10.17 12.58
CA ALA A 25 2.40 9.53 11.40
C ALA A 25 1.59 8.27 11.74
N VAL A 26 2.07 7.46 12.69
CA VAL A 26 1.34 6.27 13.17
C VAL A 26 0.09 6.67 13.93
N GLN A 27 0.16 7.72 14.75
CA GLN A 27 -0.99 8.25 15.48
C GLN A 27 -2.05 8.83 14.54
N GLU A 28 -1.66 9.63 13.54
CA GLU A 28 -2.57 10.18 12.54
C GLU A 28 -3.18 9.07 11.68
N PHE A 29 -2.40 8.10 11.22
CA PHE A 29 -2.93 6.96 10.47
C PHE A 29 -3.92 6.16 11.32
N SER A 30 -3.59 5.87 12.58
CA SER A 30 -4.50 5.21 13.53
C SER A 30 -5.79 5.99 13.72
N ARG A 31 -5.70 7.32 13.87
CA ARG A 31 -6.86 8.21 14.00
C ARG A 31 -7.78 8.11 12.78
N THR A 32 -7.21 8.09 11.57
CA THR A 32 -8.02 7.92 10.35
C THR A 32 -8.68 6.55 10.28
N LEU A 33 -7.98 5.46 10.65
CA LEU A 33 -8.55 4.11 10.68
C LEU A 33 -9.71 4.03 11.69
N PHE A 34 -9.57 4.62 12.88
CA PHE A 34 -10.65 4.60 13.87
C PHE A 34 -11.91 5.34 13.43
N ASN A 35 -11.80 6.28 12.49
CA ASN A 35 -12.95 7.00 11.93
C ASN A 35 -13.71 6.22 10.85
N ILE A 36 -13.21 5.05 10.42
CA ILE A 36 -13.89 4.19 9.46
C ILE A 36 -14.80 3.22 10.22
N ARG A 37 -16.04 3.08 9.75
CA ARG A 37 -16.95 2.06 10.28
C ARG A 37 -16.36 0.65 10.08
N PRO A 38 -16.38 -0.24 11.09
CA PRO A 38 -15.75 -1.55 11.00
C PRO A 38 -16.24 -2.44 9.84
N ASP A 39 -17.53 -2.37 9.50
CA ASP A 39 -18.14 -3.12 8.41
C ASP A 39 -17.63 -2.66 7.04
N ILE A 40 -17.50 -1.33 6.85
CA ILE A 40 -16.94 -0.73 5.64
C ILE A 40 -15.46 -1.07 5.53
N ALA A 41 -14.69 -0.92 6.62
CA ALA A 41 -13.27 -1.25 6.64
C ALA A 41 -13.00 -2.71 6.26
N LEU A 42 -13.85 -3.63 6.73
CA LEU A 42 -13.76 -5.04 6.38
C LEU A 42 -14.04 -5.29 4.91
N SER A 43 -15.10 -4.72 4.36
CA SER A 43 -15.45 -4.86 2.94
C SER A 43 -14.34 -4.32 2.02
N VAL A 44 -13.81 -3.14 2.35
CA VAL A 44 -12.70 -2.52 1.61
C VAL A 44 -11.43 -3.36 1.72
N ALA A 45 -11.08 -3.85 2.91
CA ALA A 45 -9.89 -4.69 3.08
C ALA A 45 -10.02 -6.01 2.29
N GLN A 46 -11.19 -6.66 2.32
CA GLN A 46 -11.45 -7.85 1.50
C GLN A 46 -11.27 -7.54 0.01
N THR A 47 -11.81 -6.42 -0.45
CA THR A 47 -11.65 -5.98 -1.85
C THR A 47 -10.17 -5.79 -2.19
N ILE A 48 -9.40 -5.08 -1.37
CA ILE A 48 -7.97 -4.83 -1.60
C ILE A 48 -7.17 -6.14 -1.63
N PHE A 49 -7.34 -7.00 -0.63
CA PHE A 49 -6.54 -8.23 -0.49
C PHE A 49 -7.02 -9.40 -1.37
N GLN A 50 -8.18 -9.29 -2.02
CA GLN A 50 -8.71 -10.34 -2.91
C GLN A 50 -8.74 -9.91 -4.38
N SER A 51 -8.52 -8.63 -4.69
CA SER A 51 -8.41 -8.18 -6.08
C SER A 51 -7.07 -8.57 -6.67
N ASP A 52 -7.09 -9.09 -7.90
CA ASP A 52 -5.91 -9.25 -8.76
C ASP A 52 -6.06 -8.37 -9.99
N VAL A 53 -5.16 -7.40 -10.14
CA VAL A 53 -5.20 -6.41 -11.24
C VAL A 53 -4.05 -6.59 -12.23
N ARG A 54 -3.26 -7.67 -12.13
CA ARG A 54 -2.08 -7.91 -12.98
C ARG A 54 -2.44 -7.95 -14.47
N SER A 55 -3.59 -8.52 -14.81
CA SER A 55 -4.08 -8.59 -16.19
C SER A 55 -4.42 -7.22 -16.80
N LEU A 56 -4.56 -6.18 -15.99
CA LEU A 56 -4.89 -4.83 -16.45
C LEU A 56 -3.64 -3.99 -16.76
N LEU A 57 -2.45 -4.39 -16.27
CA LEU A 57 -1.22 -3.63 -16.47
C LEU A 57 -0.90 -3.36 -17.95
N PRO A 58 -1.06 -4.34 -18.88
CA PRO A 58 -0.78 -4.10 -20.30
C PRO A 58 -1.76 -3.11 -20.96
N LEU A 59 -2.89 -2.82 -20.32
CA LEU A 59 -3.91 -1.89 -20.83
C LEU A 59 -3.61 -0.43 -20.46
N VAL A 60 -2.63 -0.19 -19.58
CA VAL A 60 -2.20 1.15 -19.20
C VAL A 60 -1.41 1.77 -20.35
N SER A 61 -1.92 2.85 -20.93
CA SER A 61 -1.33 3.53 -22.09
C SER A 61 -0.69 4.88 -21.76
N VAL A 62 -0.78 5.34 -20.51
CA VAL A 62 -0.24 6.62 -20.06
C VAL A 62 1.11 6.41 -19.36
N PRO A 63 2.13 7.25 -19.63
CA PRO A 63 3.42 7.12 -18.95
C PRO A 63 3.26 7.12 -17.42
N CYS A 64 3.94 6.19 -16.75
CA CYS A 64 3.79 5.96 -15.31
C CYS A 64 5.09 6.25 -14.56
N HIS A 65 4.98 6.88 -13.38
CA HIS A 65 6.10 7.00 -12.46
C HIS A 65 5.83 6.10 -11.25
N ILE A 66 6.67 5.09 -11.05
CA ILE A 66 6.58 4.11 -9.97
C ILE A 66 7.54 4.53 -8.87
N VAL A 67 7.00 5.05 -7.77
CA VAL A 67 7.77 5.40 -6.57
C VAL A 67 7.52 4.36 -5.49
N GLN A 68 8.59 3.81 -4.93
CA GLN A 68 8.50 2.77 -3.90
C GLN A 68 9.48 3.01 -2.75
N SER A 69 9.04 2.73 -1.52
CA SER A 69 9.95 2.63 -0.37
C SER A 69 10.65 1.28 -0.35
N THR A 70 11.96 1.29 -0.09
CA THR A 70 12.74 0.06 0.05
C THR A 70 12.44 -0.72 1.34
N LYS A 71 11.75 -0.10 2.31
CA LYS A 71 11.38 -0.68 3.61
C LYS A 71 9.86 -0.85 3.77
N ASP A 72 9.12 -1.05 2.67
CA ASP A 72 7.69 -1.35 2.72
C ASP A 72 7.44 -2.83 3.04
N LEU A 73 6.80 -3.11 4.17
CA LEU A 73 6.47 -4.47 4.62
C LEU A 73 5.41 -5.14 3.72
N ALA A 74 4.54 -4.35 3.09
CA ALA A 74 3.45 -4.84 2.26
C ALA A 74 3.83 -4.97 0.78
N VAL A 75 4.85 -4.23 0.32
CA VAL A 75 5.26 -4.18 -1.08
C VAL A 75 6.77 -4.40 -1.19
N PRO A 76 7.23 -5.63 -1.50
CA PRO A 76 8.65 -5.90 -1.72
C PRO A 76 9.18 -5.17 -2.96
N VAL A 77 10.47 -4.86 -3.01
CA VAL A 77 11.10 -4.12 -4.13
C VAL A 77 10.88 -4.79 -5.49
N VAL A 78 10.76 -6.12 -5.55
CA VAL A 78 10.47 -6.83 -6.80
C VAL A 78 9.14 -6.42 -7.45
N VAL A 79 8.22 -5.80 -6.69
CA VAL A 79 6.93 -5.34 -7.21
C VAL A 79 7.08 -4.15 -8.15
N SER A 80 7.94 -3.16 -7.85
CA SER A 80 8.18 -2.04 -8.77
C SER A 80 8.75 -2.54 -10.09
N GLU A 81 9.69 -3.48 -10.04
CA GLU A 81 10.25 -4.12 -11.24
C GLU A 81 9.19 -4.90 -12.03
N TYR A 82 8.29 -5.61 -11.34
CA TYR A 82 7.18 -6.31 -11.98
C TYR A 82 6.27 -5.32 -12.72
N LEU A 83 5.87 -4.24 -12.05
CA LEU A 83 5.03 -3.20 -12.66
C LEU A 83 5.72 -2.58 -13.89
N HIS A 84 6.98 -2.19 -13.75
CA HIS A 84 7.77 -1.60 -14.84
C HIS A 84 7.82 -2.51 -16.09
N ARG A 85 7.91 -3.83 -15.89
CA ARG A 85 7.98 -4.82 -16.98
C ARG A 85 6.63 -5.14 -17.63
N HIS A 86 5.50 -4.92 -16.95
CA HIS A 86 4.19 -5.37 -17.41
C HIS A 86 3.23 -4.23 -17.78
N LEU A 87 3.59 -2.98 -17.51
CA LEU A 87 2.84 -1.82 -17.98
C LEU A 87 2.88 -1.74 -19.52
N GLY A 88 1.75 -1.37 -20.13
CA GLY A 88 1.64 -1.16 -21.58
C GLY A 88 2.27 0.13 -22.08
N SER A 89 2.83 0.93 -21.18
CA SER A 89 3.39 2.26 -21.42
C SER A 89 4.78 2.39 -20.82
N ASP A 90 5.50 3.44 -21.22
CA ASP A 90 6.76 3.80 -20.58
C ASP A 90 6.57 4.03 -19.09
N SER A 91 7.55 3.60 -18.31
CA SER A 91 7.57 3.87 -16.88
C SER A 91 8.97 4.12 -16.35
N ILE A 92 9.03 4.89 -15.27
CA ILE A 92 10.25 5.18 -14.50
C ILE A 92 10.07 4.56 -13.13
N VAL A 93 11.12 3.96 -12.58
CA VAL A 93 11.13 3.41 -11.22
C VAL A 93 12.08 4.23 -10.36
N GLU A 94 11.56 4.75 -9.26
CA GLU A 94 12.31 5.46 -8.21
C GLU A 94 12.15 4.71 -6.88
N ASP A 95 13.26 4.14 -6.42
CA ASP A 95 13.34 3.51 -5.11
C ASP A 95 13.86 4.55 -4.08
N GLU A 96 12.99 4.99 -3.18
CA GLU A 96 13.36 5.90 -2.11
C GLU A 96 13.95 5.11 -0.93
N TYR A 97 15.28 5.17 -0.80
CA TYR A 97 16.01 4.57 0.32
C TYR A 97 15.70 5.33 1.62
N ASP A 98 15.33 4.59 2.66
CA ASP A 98 15.15 5.07 4.04
C ASP A 98 13.90 5.92 4.34
N ARG A 99 12.93 5.99 3.43
CA ARG A 99 11.62 6.63 3.73
C ARG A 99 10.58 5.60 4.09
N THR A 100 9.91 5.79 5.23
CA THR A 100 8.73 5.01 5.58
C THR A 100 7.49 5.73 5.06
N PHE A 101 6.31 5.14 5.17
CA PHE A 101 5.08 5.69 4.60
C PHE A 101 4.77 7.11 5.13
N SER A 102 5.34 7.51 6.27
CA SER A 102 5.24 8.87 6.83
C SER A 102 5.94 9.94 6.01
N ASP A 103 7.03 9.58 5.33
CA ASP A 103 7.95 10.54 4.68
C ASP A 103 7.70 10.66 3.18
N ALA A 104 7.03 9.66 2.62
CA ALA A 104 6.46 9.72 1.29
C ALA A 104 5.13 10.46 1.38
N GLN A 105 5.11 11.71 0.91
CA GLN A 105 3.95 12.61 0.92
C GLN A 105 2.69 11.97 0.31
N GLY A 106 1.91 11.24 1.10
CA GLY A 106 0.48 10.94 0.93
C GLY A 106 -0.02 10.33 -0.39
N ALA A 107 0.83 10.10 -1.38
CA ALA A 107 0.42 9.81 -2.76
C ALA A 107 0.92 8.44 -3.21
N PHE A 108 0.60 7.40 -2.44
CA PHE A 108 0.71 6.05 -2.98
C PHE A 108 -0.57 5.68 -3.70
N SER A 109 -0.45 5.52 -5.01
CA SER A 109 -1.51 4.99 -5.85
C SER A 109 -2.06 3.70 -5.21
N THR A 110 -3.37 3.61 -5.07
CA THR A 110 -4.08 2.40 -4.62
C THR A 110 -3.63 1.15 -5.38
N ILE A 111 -3.11 1.33 -6.59
CA ILE A 111 -2.54 0.33 -7.48
C ILE A 111 -1.34 -0.39 -6.85
N SER A 112 -0.41 0.31 -6.18
CA SER A 112 0.81 -0.34 -5.63
C SER A 112 0.51 -1.31 -4.49
N ARG A 113 -0.44 -0.96 -3.60
CA ARG A 113 -0.84 -1.84 -2.48
C ARG A 113 -1.71 -3.02 -2.90
N CYS A 114 -2.61 -2.83 -3.87
CA CYS A 114 -3.36 -3.95 -4.45
C CYS A 114 -2.43 -4.87 -5.28
N ALA A 115 -1.45 -4.30 -5.98
CA ALA A 115 -0.44 -5.06 -6.72
C ALA A 115 0.47 -5.86 -5.78
N GLY A 116 0.95 -5.30 -4.67
CA GLY A 116 1.77 -6.01 -3.68
C GLY A 116 1.08 -7.23 -3.08
N ALA A 117 -0.21 -7.11 -2.72
CA ALA A 117 -1.02 -8.22 -2.23
C ALA A 117 -1.30 -9.31 -3.30
N SER A 118 -1.27 -8.95 -4.58
CA SER A 118 -1.49 -9.86 -5.71
C SER A 118 -0.22 -10.54 -6.21
N ILE A 119 0.91 -9.84 -6.16
CA ILE A 119 2.22 -10.32 -6.65
C ILE A 119 2.88 -11.29 -5.67
N LEU A 120 2.58 -11.15 -4.38
CA LEU A 120 3.03 -12.08 -3.33
C LEU A 120 2.21 -13.37 -3.22
N ARG A 121 1.21 -13.58 -4.11
CA ARG A 121 0.49 -14.85 -4.29
C ARG A 121 0.88 -15.50 -5.61
#